data_AF-A0AAP6HFV0-F1
#
_entry.id   AF-A0AAP6HFV0-F1
#
_cell.length_a   1.000
_cell.length_b   1.000
_cell.length_c   1.000
_cell.angle_alpha   90.00
_cell.angle_beta   90.00
_cell.angle_gamma   90.00
#
_symmetry.space_group_name_H-M   'P 1'
#
loop_
_entity.id
_entity.type
_entity.pdbx_description
1 polymer ?
#
loop_
_entity_poly.entity_id
_entity_poly.type
_entity_poly.pdbx_seq_one_letter_code
_entity_poly.pdbx_strand_id
1 'polypeptide(L)'
;MVVVNKYLVPKGYAAIAVFPFIFLKKKEYQGNRYLLNHEKIHLRQQLELLILPFFVWYGLNYLYNLFKYKNHKEAYHNIIFEREAYGNQSDLEYLKNRKLWQIFNKRRTL
;
A
#
# COMPACT_ATOMS: atom_id res chain seq x y z
N MET A 1 -2.14 -14.30 4.28
CA MET A 1 -3.50 -14.90 4.40
C MET A 1 -4.53 -13.80 4.16
N VAL A 2 -5.63 -14.06 3.45
CA VAL A 2 -6.69 -13.06 3.18
C VAL A 2 -7.84 -13.26 4.16
N VAL A 3 -8.25 -12.19 4.84
CA VAL A 3 -9.34 -12.18 5.81
C VAL A 3 -10.40 -11.19 5.34
N VAL A 4 -11.68 -11.56 5.39
CA VAL A 4 -12.78 -10.66 5.02
C VAL A 4 -13.44 -10.16 6.30
N ASN A 5 -13.30 -8.87 6.60
CA ASN A 5 -13.95 -8.24 7.74
C ASN A 5 -14.14 -6.73 7.50
N LYS A 6 -15.40 -6.29 7.40
CA LYS A 6 -15.75 -4.89 7.13
C LYS A 6 -15.34 -3.91 8.23
N TYR A 7 -15.12 -4.39 9.46
CA TYR A 7 -14.78 -3.55 10.61
C TYR A 7 -13.28 -3.29 10.73
N LEU A 8 -12.45 -4.13 10.09
CA LEU A 8 -10.99 -3.98 10.08
C LEU A 8 -10.48 -3.07 8.96
N VAL A 9 -11.34 -2.76 7.97
CA VAL A 9 -11.01 -1.87 6.87
C VAL A 9 -11.67 -0.50 7.10
N PRO A 10 -10.90 0.59 7.22
CA PRO A 10 -11.45 1.93 7.42
C PRO A 10 -12.47 2.34 6.35
N LYS A 11 -13.38 3.26 6.70
CA LYS A 11 -14.34 3.82 5.74
C LYS A 11 -13.58 4.51 4.59
N GLY A 12 -14.05 4.31 3.36
CA GLY A 12 -13.41 4.83 2.14
C GLY A 12 -12.42 3.87 1.46
N TYR A 13 -12.01 2.78 2.11
CA TYR A 13 -11.02 1.83 1.56
C TYR A 13 -11.65 0.46 1.25
N ALA A 14 -11.09 -0.24 0.27
CA ALA A 14 -11.52 -1.57 -0.15
C ALA A 14 -10.79 -2.69 0.61
N ALA A 15 -9.52 -2.44 0.93
CA ALA A 15 -8.64 -3.37 1.63
C ALA A 15 -7.59 -2.62 2.46
N ILE A 16 -6.89 -3.35 3.33
CA ILE A 16 -5.67 -2.92 4.00
C ILE A 16 -4.77 -4.12 4.25
N ALA A 17 -3.46 -3.94 4.07
CA ALA A 17 -2.45 -4.91 4.41
C ALA A 17 -1.83 -4.60 5.78
N VAL A 18 -1.84 -5.59 6.69
CA VAL A 18 -1.08 -5.57 7.95
C VAL A 18 -0.47 -6.95 8.12
N PHE A 19 0.85 -7.03 8.01
CA PHE A 19 1.57 -8.29 7.92
C PHE A 19 1.21 -9.25 9.07
N PRO A 20 0.91 -10.54 8.77
CA PRO A 20 0.95 -11.24 7.47
C PRO A 20 -0.40 -11.29 6.71
N PHE A 21 -1.33 -10.39 7.02
CA PHE A 21 -2.72 -10.44 6.59
C PHE A 21 -3.08 -9.34 5.59
N ILE A 22 -3.97 -9.69 4.65
CA ILE A 22 -4.71 -8.73 3.82
C ILE A 22 -6.15 -8.77 4.30
N PHE A 23 -6.64 -7.64 4.77
CA PHE A 23 -8.03 -7.48 5.20
C PHE A 23 -8.83 -6.88 4.05
N LEU A 24 -9.85 -7.60 3.59
CA LEU A 24 -10.79 -7.12 2.59
C LEU A 24 -12.09 -6.71 3.28
N LYS A 25 -12.66 -5.59 2.84
CA LYS A 25 -13.92 -5.10 3.39
C LYS A 25 -15.12 -5.98 3.00
N LYS A 26 -15.08 -6.56 1.80
CA LYS A 26 -16.14 -7.38 1.21
C LYS A 26 -15.55 -8.58 0.49
N LYS A 27 -16.31 -9.67 0.41
CA LYS A 27 -15.90 -10.91 -0.27
C LYS A 27 -15.70 -10.71 -1.78
N GLU A 28 -16.48 -9.83 -2.42
CA GLU A 28 -16.38 -9.50 -3.85
C GLU A 28 -14.97 -9.03 -4.25
N TYR A 29 -14.23 -8.39 -3.35
CA TYR A 29 -12.88 -7.91 -3.60
C TYR A 29 -11.83 -9.02 -3.73
N GLN A 30 -12.14 -10.25 -3.31
CA GLN A 30 -11.24 -11.40 -3.49
C GLN A 30 -10.98 -11.73 -4.97
N GLY A 31 -11.93 -11.44 -5.85
CA GLY A 31 -11.76 -11.64 -7.30
C GLY A 31 -10.88 -10.57 -7.96
N ASN A 32 -10.62 -9.44 -7.30
CA ASN A 32 -9.84 -8.36 -7.87
C ASN A 32 -8.33 -8.62 -7.69
N ARG A 33 -7.72 -9.24 -8.71
CA ARG A 33 -6.30 -9.59 -8.70
C ARG A 33 -5.37 -8.38 -8.58
N TYR A 34 -5.76 -7.22 -9.10
CA TYR A 34 -4.95 -5.99 -9.00
C TYR A 34 -4.95 -5.41 -7.59
N LEU A 35 -6.12 -5.37 -6.93
CA LEU A 35 -6.22 -5.00 -5.52
C LEU A 35 -5.39 -5.96 -4.67
N LEU A 36 -5.53 -7.28 -4.88
CA LEU A 36 -4.72 -8.24 -4.12
C LEU A 36 -3.23 -8.09 -4.37
N ASN A 37 -2.81 -7.75 -5.60
CA ASN A 37 -1.41 -7.49 -5.90
C ASN A 37 -0.91 -6.22 -5.17
N HIS A 38 -1.69 -5.15 -5.19
CA HIS A 38 -1.43 -3.91 -4.45
C HIS A 38 -1.18 -4.19 -2.97
N GLU A 39 -2.08 -4.92 -2.31
CA GLU A 39 -1.94 -5.26 -0.89
C GLU A 39 -0.74 -6.19 -0.62
N LYS A 40 -0.40 -7.10 -1.56
CA LYS A 40 0.82 -7.92 -1.44
C LYS A 40 2.10 -7.09 -1.56
N ILE A 41 2.09 -6.02 -2.36
CA ILE A 41 3.21 -5.07 -2.42
C ILE A 41 3.40 -4.41 -1.06
N HIS A 42 2.33 -3.97 -0.39
CA HIS A 42 2.42 -3.46 0.99
C HIS A 42 2.97 -4.48 1.98
N LEU A 43 2.55 -5.74 1.91
CA LEU A 43 3.13 -6.79 2.76
C LEU A 43 4.64 -6.94 2.55
N ARG A 44 5.12 -6.83 1.30
CA ARG A 44 6.56 -6.89 1.01
C ARG A 44 7.30 -5.64 1.52
N GLN A 45 6.72 -4.46 1.35
CA GLN A 45 7.27 -3.21 1.90
C GLN A 45 7.36 -3.26 3.43
N GLN A 46 6.33 -3.78 4.10
CA GLN A 46 6.31 -3.97 5.55
C GLN A 46 7.45 -4.88 6.00
N LEU A 47 7.65 -6.01 5.34
CA LEU A 47 8.77 -6.90 5.64
C LEU A 47 10.14 -6.23 5.46
N GLU A 48 10.32 -5.45 4.38
CA GLU A 48 11.60 -4.77 4.11
C GLU A 48 11.91 -3.66 5.12
N LEU A 49 10.89 -3.04 5.71
CA LEU A 49 11.00 -1.98 6.71
C LEU A 49 10.65 -2.46 8.13
N LEU A 50 10.86 -3.75 8.43
CA LEU A 50 10.71 -4.33 9.79
C LEU A 50 9.32 -4.15 10.44
N ILE A 51 8.27 -4.04 9.62
CA ILE A 51 6.84 -3.93 9.99
C ILE A 51 6.51 -2.66 10.79
N LEU A 52 7.05 -2.49 12.00
CA LEU A 52 6.79 -1.32 12.84
C LEU A 52 7.36 -0.02 12.23
N PRO A 53 8.63 0.05 11.79
CA PRO A 53 9.16 1.23 11.12
C PRO A 53 8.43 1.59 9.83
N PHE A 54 7.86 0.60 9.11
CA PHE A 54 7.02 0.86 7.94
C PHE A 54 5.85 1.79 8.27
N PHE A 55 5.07 1.47 9.32
CA PHE A 55 3.90 2.28 9.69
C PHE A 55 4.29 3.68 10.15
N VAL A 56 5.41 3.82 10.86
CA VAL A 56 5.95 5.13 11.25
C VAL A 56 6.30 5.96 10.02
N TRP A 57 7.06 5.39 9.07
CA TRP A 57 7.45 6.11 7.86
C TRP A 57 6.26 6.42 6.95
N TYR A 58 5.29 5.52 6.88
CA TYR A 58 4.05 5.71 6.14
C TYR A 58 3.28 6.90 6.70
N GLY A 59 3.09 6.95 8.02
CA GLY A 59 2.42 8.04 8.72
C GLY A 59 3.15 9.37 8.54
N LEU A 60 4.47 9.41 8.73
CA LEU A 60 5.26 10.63 8.54
C LEU A 60 5.19 11.16 7.11
N ASN A 61 5.28 10.29 6.10
CA ASN A 61 5.19 10.69 4.71
C ASN A 61 3.78 11.18 4.34
N TYR A 62 2.73 10.53 4.88
CA TYR A 62 1.36 11.00 4.75
C TYR A 62 1.17 12.39 5.38
N LEU A 63 1.63 12.61 6.60
CA LEU A 63 1.52 13.91 7.29
C LEU A 63 2.23 15.01 6.52
N TYR A 64 3.48 14.76 6.08
CA TYR A 64 4.22 15.68 5.24
C TYR A 64 3.44 16.05 3.96
N ASN A 65 2.90 15.04 3.27
CA ASN A 65 2.10 15.24 2.08
C ASN A 65 0.80 15.99 2.38
N LEU A 66 0.16 15.75 3.53
CA LEU A 66 -1.05 16.45 3.93
C LEU A 66 -0.78 17.94 4.15
N PHE A 67 0.33 18.30 4.79
CA PHE A 67 0.75 19.70 4.91
C PHE A 67 1.06 20.33 3.55
N LYS A 68 1.68 19.58 2.64
CA LYS A 68 2.06 20.06 1.31
C LYS A 68 0.87 20.26 0.37
N TYR A 69 0.02 19.25 0.23
CA TYR A 69 -1.07 19.21 -0.76
C TYR A 69 -2.40 19.73 -0.19
N LYS A 70 -2.56 19.79 1.14
CA LYS A 70 -3.80 20.23 1.82
C LYS A 70 -5.07 19.47 1.38
N ASN A 71 -4.89 18.29 0.79
CA ASN A 71 -5.96 17.43 0.28
C ASN A 71 -5.67 15.97 0.66
N HIS A 72 -6.60 15.33 1.35
CA HIS A 72 -6.43 13.95 1.84
C HIS A 72 -6.16 12.94 0.73
N LYS A 73 -6.93 13.01 -0.38
CA LYS A 73 -6.81 12.05 -1.48
C LYS A 73 -5.47 12.22 -2.19
N GLU A 74 -5.07 13.45 -2.45
CA GLU A 74 -3.78 13.74 -3.09
C GLU A 74 -2.61 13.38 -2.16
N ALA A 75 -2.73 13.69 -0.86
CA ALA A 75 -1.70 13.35 0.11
C ALA A 75 -1.47 11.85 0.22
N TYR A 76 -2.57 11.08 0.24
CA TYR A 76 -2.57 9.62 0.26
C TYR A 76 -1.92 9.03 -0.99
N HIS A 77 -2.37 9.40 -2.19
CA HIS A 77 -1.80 8.86 -3.43
C HIS A 77 -0.32 9.24 -3.64
N ASN A 78 0.15 10.32 -3.02
CA ASN A 78 1.54 10.73 -3.07
C ASN A 78 2.44 10.09 -2.00
N ILE A 79 1.90 9.26 -1.10
CA ILE A 79 2.72 8.47 -0.19
C ILE A 79 3.64 7.56 -1.03
N ILE A 80 4.94 7.54 -0.74
CA ILE A 80 5.91 6.80 -1.56
C ILE A 80 5.57 5.31 -1.69
N PHE A 81 5.00 4.71 -0.65
CA PHE A 81 4.55 3.33 -0.62
C PHE A 81 3.33 3.09 -1.53
N GLU A 82 2.35 4.00 -1.48
CA GLU A 82 1.16 3.98 -2.34
C GLU A 82 1.56 4.19 -3.80
N ARG A 83 2.47 5.12 -4.09
CA ARG A 83 2.97 5.36 -5.45
C ARG A 83 3.61 4.11 -6.05
N GLU A 84 4.39 3.38 -5.27
CA GLU A 84 4.94 2.10 -5.70
C GLU A 84 3.83 1.06 -5.92
N ALA A 85 2.92 0.89 -4.96
CA ALA A 85 1.86 -0.10 -5.04
C ALA A 85 0.92 0.17 -6.23
N TYR A 86 0.37 1.37 -6.36
CA TYR A 86 -0.46 1.77 -7.51
C TYR A 86 0.29 1.67 -8.82
N GLY A 87 1.54 2.12 -8.86
CA GLY A 87 2.33 2.13 -10.09
C GLY A 87 2.77 0.75 -10.58
N ASN A 88 2.56 -0.32 -9.79
CA ASN A 88 2.88 -1.69 -10.19
C ASN A 88 1.73 -2.68 -9.96
N GLN A 89 0.55 -2.23 -9.52
CA GLN A 89 -0.57 -3.13 -9.18
C GLN A 89 -1.05 -3.98 -10.36
N SER A 90 -0.90 -3.49 -11.60
CA SER A 90 -1.24 -4.20 -12.83
C SER A 90 -0.20 -5.24 -13.25
N ASP A 91 1.05 -5.11 -12.80
CA ASP A 91 2.10 -6.09 -13.03
C ASP A 91 2.04 -7.18 -11.95
N LEU A 92 1.35 -8.27 -12.27
CA LEU A 92 1.15 -9.41 -11.36
C LEU A 92 2.45 -10.20 -11.08
N GLU A 93 3.50 -9.98 -11.87
CA GLU A 93 4.80 -10.61 -11.74
C GLU A 93 5.80 -9.70 -11.02
N TYR A 94 5.42 -8.44 -10.75
CA TYR A 94 6.25 -7.42 -10.12
C TYR A 94 6.98 -7.92 -8.88
N LEU A 95 6.26 -8.58 -7.97
CA LEU A 95 6.83 -9.06 -6.70
C LEU A 95 7.92 -10.11 -6.86
N LYS A 96 7.94 -10.88 -7.97
CA LYS A 96 9.01 -11.85 -8.24
C LYS A 96 10.33 -11.17 -8.59
N ASN A 97 10.24 -10.02 -9.26
CA ASN A 97 11.39 -9.28 -9.79
C ASN A 97 11.71 -8.01 -8.98
N ARG A 98 10.93 -7.73 -7.93
CA ARG A 98 11.04 -6.50 -7.14
C ARG A 98 12.36 -6.48 -6.39
N LYS A 99 13.19 -5.46 -6.69
CA LYS A 99 14.44 -5.20 -5.98
C LYS A 99 14.19 -4.76 -4.54
N LEU A 100 15.12 -5.09 -3.64
CA LEU A 100 15.12 -4.52 -2.30
C LEU A 100 15.17 -3.00 -2.37
N TRP A 101 14.42 -2.33 -1.50
CA TRP A 101 14.42 -0.86 -1.39
C TRP A 101 13.88 -0.12 -2.62
N GLN A 102 13.12 -0.80 -3.48
CA GLN A 102 12.52 -0.21 -4.69
C GLN A 102 11.61 1.00 -4.40
N ILE A 103 11.09 1.10 -3.17
CA ILE A 103 10.33 2.25 -2.63
C ILE A 103 11.05 3.58 -2.90
N PHE A 104 12.38 3.61 -2.84
CA PHE A 104 13.17 4.84 -3.00
C PHE A 104 13.54 5.16 -4.46
N ASN A 105 13.35 4.21 -5.39
CA ASN A 105 13.77 4.37 -6.79
C ASN A 105 12.78 5.18 -7.64
N LYS A 106 11.49 5.25 -7.28
CA LYS A 106 10.46 6.03 -8.02
C LYS A 106 10.46 7.54 -7.68
N ARG A 107 11.58 8.11 -7.21
CA ARG A 107 11.71 9.56 -6.90
C ARG A 107 11.76 10.50 -8.11
N ARG A 108 11.50 10.02 -9.34
CA ARG A 108 11.52 10.85 -10.55
C ARG A 108 10.31 10.60 -11.45
N THR A 109 9.18 11.15 -11.03
CA THR A 109 8.23 11.80 -11.93
C THR A 109 7.58 12.90 -11.10
N LEU A 110 8.10 14.12 -11.31
CA LEU A 110 7.38 15.38 -11.15
C LEU A 110 6.69 15.63 -12.49
#